data_AF-M1B7U7-F1
#
_entry.id   AF-M1B7U7-F1
#
_cell.length_a   1.000
_cell.length_b   1.000
_cell.length_c   1.000
_cell.angle_alpha   90.00
_cell.angle_beta   90.00
_cell.angle_gamma   90.00
#
_symmetry.space_group_name_H-M   'P 1'
#
loop_
_entity.id
_entity.type
_entity.pdbx_description
1 polymer ?
#
loop_
_entity_poly.entity_id
_entity_poly.type
_entity_poly.pdbx_seq_one_letter_code
_entity_poly.pdbx_strand_id
1 'polypeptide(L)'
;MKNSGGLVEVYGLLNEVSLHDVRLESNSMYGVAQQTNLEYLLMLDVDRLVWSFMKTAGLEIRGKPYGGWEKPEMEVRGHFVGHYLSATAQMWASTYNDSLGEKMYAVVSALNECQEKMGTGYLSAFPSEQFDRVEAIQPVWAPYYTIHKIMAGLLDQYTLAGNPKSLNMTTWMVDYFYDRVQNVITKYTIQRHWDSLNEEFGGMNDVLYRLYRITADDISNFHANTHIPIVIGSQLRYEITGDPISKFFVSPLLFDTNLSRSDPKRLASKLSKETGESCTTYNMLKNETSAPSTLNLRIPSWTDSSSAKASLNGENLSLPPPGNFLSITKGWGSGEKINMELPMNLRTEAIKGKLVEFDEPKKLINKENSLFGMLVKEYWARTEK
;
A
#
# COMPACT_ATOMS: atom_id res chain seq x y z
N MET A 1 -6.24 28.38 -25.47
CA MET A 1 -5.78 27.51 -26.59
C MET A 1 -5.56 26.14 -26.00
N LYS A 2 -6.27 25.11 -26.50
CA LYS A 2 -6.15 23.72 -26.06
C LYS A 2 -4.79 23.18 -26.51
N ASN A 3 -3.93 22.77 -25.59
CA ASN A 3 -2.74 22.00 -25.95
C ASN A 3 -3.15 20.54 -26.13
N SER A 4 -3.13 20.10 -27.38
CA SER A 4 -3.37 18.74 -27.85
C SER A 4 -2.09 17.88 -27.76
N GLY A 5 -1.41 17.91 -26.62
CA GLY A 5 -0.20 17.12 -26.37
C GLY A 5 -0.47 16.10 -25.28
N GLY A 6 -0.68 14.85 -25.66
CA GLY A 6 -0.81 13.74 -24.73
C GLY A 6 0.44 13.59 -23.85
N LEU A 7 0.25 12.95 -22.69
CA LEU A 7 1.31 12.50 -21.78
C LEU A 7 2.49 11.94 -22.60
N VAL A 8 3.66 12.54 -22.44
CA VAL A 8 4.90 12.03 -23.02
C VAL A 8 5.18 10.68 -22.38
N GLU A 9 5.07 9.59 -23.14
CA GLU A 9 5.54 8.27 -22.72
C GLU A 9 7.04 8.38 -22.39
N VAL A 10 7.38 8.19 -21.12
CA VAL A 10 8.77 8.05 -20.69
C VAL A 10 9.23 6.66 -21.15
N TYR A 11 9.88 6.62 -22.31
CA TYR A 11 10.48 5.39 -22.85
C TYR A 11 11.50 4.83 -21.85
N GLY A 12 11.27 3.62 -21.35
CA GLY A 12 12.23 2.86 -20.52
C GLY A 12 11.76 2.47 -19.11
N LEU A 13 10.56 2.83 -18.69
CA LEU A 13 9.98 2.42 -17.40
C LEU A 13 8.98 1.26 -17.58
N LEU A 14 8.93 0.36 -16.59
CA LEU A 14 7.96 -0.73 -16.56
C LEU A 14 6.59 -0.19 -16.15
N ASN A 15 5.56 -0.57 -16.89
CA ASN A 15 4.17 -0.30 -16.52
C ASN A 15 3.59 -1.49 -15.76
N GLU A 16 2.79 -1.20 -14.74
CA GLU A 16 2.00 -2.20 -14.02
C GLU A 16 0.95 -2.80 -14.97
N VAL A 17 0.73 -4.12 -14.88
CA VAL A 17 -0.40 -4.76 -15.56
C VAL A 17 -1.65 -4.52 -14.71
N SER A 18 -2.72 -4.05 -15.35
CA SER A 18 -3.98 -3.77 -14.67
C SER A 18 -4.57 -5.03 -14.02
N LEU A 19 -5.14 -4.90 -12.82
CA LEU A 19 -5.93 -5.97 -12.20
C LEU A 19 -7.09 -6.41 -13.09
N HIS A 20 -7.61 -5.50 -13.92
CA HIS A 20 -8.65 -5.80 -14.91
C HIS A 20 -8.20 -6.80 -15.98
N ASP A 21 -6.89 -6.94 -16.22
CA ASP A 21 -6.32 -7.77 -17.28
C ASP A 21 -5.74 -9.11 -16.76
N VAL A 22 -5.73 -9.32 -15.43
CA VAL A 22 -5.20 -10.54 -14.80
C VAL A 22 -6.32 -11.30 -14.10
N ARG A 23 -6.49 -12.58 -14.44
CA ARG A 23 -7.41 -13.49 -13.75
C ARG A 23 -6.64 -14.63 -13.13
N LEU A 24 -6.98 -14.91 -11.87
CA LEU A 24 -6.43 -16.04 -11.14
C LEU A 24 -7.25 -17.29 -11.44
N GLU A 25 -6.57 -18.40 -11.68
CA GLU A 25 -7.23 -19.70 -11.79
C GLU A 25 -7.87 -20.06 -10.44
N SER A 26 -9.16 -20.38 -10.47
CA SER A 26 -9.99 -20.57 -9.27
C SER A 26 -9.49 -21.67 -8.32
N ASN A 27 -8.81 -22.69 -8.86
CA ASN A 27 -8.26 -23.81 -8.11
C ASN A 27 -6.81 -23.59 -7.64
N SER A 28 -6.18 -22.46 -8.00
CA SER A 28 -4.86 -22.10 -7.49
C SER A 28 -4.95 -21.62 -6.04
N MET A 29 -3.85 -21.70 -5.28
CA MET A 29 -3.82 -21.16 -3.91
C MET A 29 -4.22 -19.68 -3.84
N TYR A 30 -3.87 -18.91 -4.87
CA TYR A 30 -4.16 -17.48 -4.95
C TYR A 30 -5.63 -17.24 -5.30
N GLY A 31 -6.23 -18.08 -6.15
CA GLY A 31 -7.67 -18.07 -6.43
C GLY A 31 -8.49 -18.38 -5.18
N VAL A 32 -8.09 -19.39 -4.39
CA VAL A 32 -8.73 -19.73 -3.12
C VAL A 32 -8.60 -18.59 -2.09
N ALA A 33 -7.42 -17.98 -1.99
CA ALA A 33 -7.21 -16.84 -1.10
C ALA A 33 -8.03 -15.60 -1.53
N GLN A 34 -8.09 -15.32 -2.83
CA GLN A 34 -8.92 -14.24 -3.38
C GLN A 34 -10.41 -14.48 -3.06
N GLN A 35 -10.91 -15.68 -3.28
CA GLN A 35 -12.30 -16.04 -2.99
C GLN A 35 -12.62 -15.93 -1.50
N THR A 36 -11.73 -16.42 -0.63
CA THR A 36 -11.89 -16.30 0.83
C THR A 36 -11.97 -14.84 1.27
N ASN A 37 -11.13 -13.98 0.70
CA ASN A 37 -11.15 -12.55 1.00
C ASN A 37 -12.42 -11.87 0.44
N LEU A 38 -12.88 -12.26 -0.75
CA LEU A 38 -14.14 -11.77 -1.33
C LEU A 38 -15.33 -12.09 -0.40
N GLU A 39 -15.40 -13.32 0.11
CA GLU A 39 -16.44 -13.73 1.05
C GLU A 39 -16.39 -12.90 2.33
N TYR A 40 -15.19 -12.66 2.88
CA TYR A 40 -15.02 -11.79 4.05
C TYR A 40 -15.53 -10.36 3.79
N LEU A 41 -15.20 -9.77 2.63
CA LEU A 41 -15.64 -8.42 2.26
C LEU A 41 -17.17 -8.34 2.09
N LEU A 42 -17.79 -9.39 1.55
CA LEU A 42 -19.24 -9.49 1.38
C LEU A 42 -19.99 -9.65 2.72
N MET A 43 -19.36 -10.29 3.70
CA MET A 43 -19.92 -10.44 5.06
C MET A 43 -20.03 -9.10 5.82
N LEU A 44 -19.28 -8.07 5.41
CA LEU A 44 -19.32 -6.77 6.07
C LEU A 44 -20.59 -6.00 5.71
N ASP A 45 -21.21 -5.40 6.72
CA ASP A 45 -22.49 -4.71 6.63
C ASP A 45 -22.28 -3.21 6.39
N VAL A 46 -22.99 -2.67 5.41
CA VAL A 46 -22.82 -1.28 4.96
C VAL A 46 -23.21 -0.29 6.06
N ASP A 47 -24.36 -0.49 6.72
CA ASP A 47 -24.85 0.40 7.79
C ASP A 47 -23.85 0.43 8.97
N ARG A 48 -23.26 -0.72 9.30
CA ARG A 48 -22.25 -0.81 10.36
C ARG A 48 -20.93 -0.15 9.98
N LEU A 49 -20.50 -0.24 8.72
CA LEU A 49 -19.28 0.41 8.22
C LEU A 49 -19.43 1.94 8.32
N VAL A 50 -20.54 2.50 7.87
CA VAL A 50 -20.73 3.97 7.81
C VAL A 50 -21.28 4.57 9.11
N TRP A 51 -21.60 3.74 10.10
CA TRP A 51 -22.24 4.14 11.36
C TRP A 51 -21.60 5.38 12.02
N SER A 52 -20.27 5.36 12.21
CA SER A 52 -19.54 6.43 12.90
C SER A 52 -19.42 7.71 12.07
N PHE A 53 -19.42 7.58 10.74
CA PHE A 53 -19.44 8.71 9.81
C PHE A 53 -20.80 9.40 9.85
N MET A 54 -21.89 8.63 9.75
CA MET A 54 -23.26 9.13 9.85
C MET A 54 -23.50 9.86 11.18
N LYS A 55 -23.02 9.27 12.29
CA LYS A 55 -23.08 9.91 13.62
C LYS A 55 -22.34 11.24 13.65
N THR A 56 -21.14 11.29 13.08
CA THR A 56 -20.31 12.50 13.07
C THR A 56 -20.92 13.60 12.20
N ALA A 57 -21.54 13.24 11.08
CA ALA A 57 -22.24 14.17 10.18
C ALA A 57 -23.62 14.61 10.70
N GLY A 58 -24.12 14.02 11.79
CA GLY A 58 -25.46 14.30 12.33
C GLY A 58 -26.59 13.77 11.44
N LEU A 59 -26.34 12.68 10.72
CA LEU A 59 -27.33 11.97 9.89
C LEU A 59 -28.04 10.88 10.69
N GLU A 60 -29.14 10.34 10.14
CA GLU A 60 -29.83 9.19 10.72
C GLU A 60 -28.91 7.97 10.70
N ILE A 61 -28.83 7.27 11.83
CA ILE A 61 -27.93 6.14 12.00
C ILE A 61 -28.74 4.84 12.01
N ARG A 62 -28.30 3.85 11.23
CA ARG A 62 -28.88 2.49 11.19
C ARG A 62 -27.88 1.46 11.72
N GLY A 63 -28.39 0.36 12.27
CA GLY A 63 -27.55 -0.72 12.79
C GLY A 63 -26.75 -0.37 14.05
N LYS A 64 -25.60 -1.03 14.23
CA LYS A 64 -24.71 -0.88 15.40
C LYS A 64 -23.25 -0.78 14.93
N PRO A 65 -22.40 0.00 15.60
CA PRO A 65 -21.01 0.15 15.18
C PRO A 65 -20.27 -1.20 15.24
N TYR A 66 -19.16 -1.29 14.51
CA TYR A 66 -18.21 -2.38 14.72
C TYR A 66 -17.48 -2.25 16.06
N GLY A 67 -16.92 -3.38 16.52
CA GLY A 67 -16.17 -3.46 17.76
C GLY A 67 -14.69 -3.08 17.58
N GLY A 68 -13.85 -3.54 18.50
CA GLY A 68 -12.40 -3.32 18.42
C GLY A 68 -12.04 -1.84 18.36
N TRP A 69 -11.22 -1.47 17.38
CA TRP A 69 -10.78 -0.09 17.13
C TRP A 69 -11.82 0.76 16.37
N GLU A 70 -12.93 0.17 15.94
CA GLU A 70 -14.05 0.87 15.30
C GLU A 70 -15.19 1.22 16.28
N LYS A 71 -15.01 0.96 17.59
CA LYS A 71 -16.00 1.39 18.58
C LYS A 71 -16.12 2.92 18.58
N PRO A 72 -17.31 3.48 18.91
CA PRO A 72 -17.54 4.92 18.84
C PRO A 72 -16.60 5.78 19.71
N GLU A 73 -16.04 5.20 20.76
CA GLU A 73 -15.15 5.88 21.71
C GLU A 73 -13.67 5.85 21.25
N MET A 74 -13.33 5.05 20.24
CA MET A 74 -11.95 4.90 19.78
C MET A 74 -11.57 6.06 18.88
N GLU A 75 -10.42 6.66 19.14
CA GLU A 75 -9.94 7.83 18.38
C GLU A 75 -9.58 7.48 16.93
N VAL A 76 -9.07 6.28 16.67
CA VAL A 76 -8.65 5.78 15.34
C VAL A 76 -9.79 5.22 14.48
N ARG A 77 -11.04 5.25 14.95
CA ARG A 77 -12.20 4.71 14.21
C ARG A 77 -12.35 5.33 12.81
N GLY A 78 -12.88 4.58 11.87
CA GLY A 78 -12.98 4.94 10.46
C GLY A 78 -11.79 4.49 9.61
N HIS A 79 -10.65 4.15 10.23
CA HIS A 79 -9.48 3.66 9.51
C HIS A 79 -9.75 2.33 8.79
N PHE A 80 -10.55 1.45 9.41
CA PHE A 80 -10.94 0.18 8.81
C PHE A 80 -11.80 0.39 7.56
N VAL A 81 -12.68 1.40 7.57
CA VAL A 81 -13.53 1.75 6.42
C VAL A 81 -12.67 2.25 5.25
N GLY A 82 -11.62 3.03 5.54
CA GLY A 82 -10.63 3.40 4.53
C GLY A 82 -9.97 2.17 3.87
N HIS A 83 -9.53 1.21 4.68
CA HIS A 83 -8.98 -0.06 4.15
C HIS A 83 -10.02 -0.87 3.37
N TYR A 84 -11.27 -0.91 3.82
CA TYR A 84 -12.37 -1.59 3.12
C TYR A 84 -12.59 -1.00 1.72
N LEU A 85 -12.54 0.33 1.57
CA LEU A 85 -12.66 0.98 0.27
C LEU A 85 -11.54 0.53 -0.69
N SER A 86 -10.27 0.51 -0.24
CA SER A 86 -9.17 -0.02 -1.07
C SER A 86 -9.37 -1.49 -1.42
N ALA A 87 -9.66 -2.32 -0.43
CA ALA A 87 -9.80 -3.77 -0.60
C ALA A 87 -10.93 -4.13 -1.56
N THR A 88 -12.07 -3.45 -1.46
CA THR A 88 -13.22 -3.69 -2.35
C THR A 88 -12.96 -3.22 -3.78
N ALA A 89 -12.27 -2.08 -3.98
CA ALA A 89 -11.89 -1.62 -5.31
C ALA A 89 -10.92 -2.58 -6.02
N GLN A 90 -9.89 -3.06 -5.31
CA GLN A 90 -8.94 -4.05 -5.83
C GLN A 90 -9.60 -5.40 -6.13
N MET A 91 -10.46 -5.87 -5.22
CA MET A 91 -11.19 -7.12 -5.38
C MET A 91 -12.18 -7.04 -6.55
N TRP A 92 -12.93 -5.95 -6.67
CA TRP A 92 -13.85 -5.74 -7.79
C TRP A 92 -13.10 -5.67 -9.12
N ALA A 93 -11.99 -4.94 -9.21
CA ALA A 93 -11.18 -4.89 -10.44
C ALA A 93 -10.63 -6.26 -10.86
N SER A 94 -10.36 -7.14 -9.88
CA SER A 94 -9.83 -8.49 -10.15
C SER A 94 -10.92 -9.51 -10.53
N THR A 95 -12.17 -9.32 -10.07
CA THR A 95 -13.22 -10.35 -10.12
C THR A 95 -14.50 -9.93 -10.84
N TYR A 96 -14.75 -8.62 -10.96
CA TYR A 96 -16.00 -8.03 -11.43
C TYR A 96 -17.23 -8.58 -10.70
N ASN A 97 -17.11 -8.86 -9.41
CA ASN A 97 -18.23 -9.37 -8.62
C ASN A 97 -19.29 -8.28 -8.40
N ASP A 98 -20.48 -8.46 -8.98
CA ASP A 98 -21.58 -7.48 -8.94
C ASP A 98 -22.04 -7.17 -7.51
N SER A 99 -22.24 -8.18 -6.66
CA SER A 99 -22.67 -7.99 -5.27
C SER A 99 -21.68 -7.15 -4.46
N LEU A 100 -20.38 -7.31 -4.71
CA LEU A 100 -19.35 -6.48 -4.12
C LEU A 100 -19.40 -5.05 -4.68
N GLY A 101 -19.60 -4.92 -5.99
CA GLY A 101 -19.78 -3.64 -6.68
C GLY A 101 -20.93 -2.81 -6.09
N GLU A 102 -22.08 -3.43 -5.83
CA GLU A 102 -23.22 -2.80 -5.17
C GLU A 102 -22.86 -2.33 -3.75
N LYS A 103 -22.22 -3.18 -2.95
CA LYS A 103 -21.82 -2.84 -1.57
C LYS A 103 -20.80 -1.69 -1.52
N MET A 104 -19.74 -1.74 -2.33
CA MET A 104 -18.74 -0.67 -2.35
C MET A 104 -19.34 0.66 -2.81
N TYR A 105 -20.23 0.64 -3.82
CA TYR A 105 -20.94 1.84 -4.26
C TYR A 105 -21.85 2.41 -3.17
N ALA A 106 -22.56 1.55 -2.44
CA ALA A 106 -23.41 1.97 -1.32
C ALA A 106 -22.60 2.63 -0.20
N VAL A 107 -21.43 2.09 0.15
CA VAL A 107 -20.53 2.71 1.13
C VAL A 107 -20.04 4.07 0.65
N VAL A 108 -19.53 4.19 -0.58
CA VAL A 108 -19.08 5.49 -1.13
C VAL A 108 -20.22 6.51 -1.14
N SER A 109 -21.42 6.10 -1.54
CA SER A 109 -22.60 6.99 -1.57
C SER A 109 -22.98 7.50 -0.19
N ALA A 110 -23.02 6.61 0.81
CA ALA A 110 -23.30 6.97 2.20
C ALA A 110 -22.22 7.91 2.79
N LEU A 111 -20.94 7.69 2.46
CA LEU A 111 -19.86 8.60 2.86
C LEU A 111 -19.95 9.97 2.16
N ASN A 112 -20.34 10.00 0.88
CA ASN A 112 -20.59 11.23 0.15
C ASN A 112 -21.71 12.05 0.79
N GLU A 113 -22.82 11.42 1.17
CA GLU A 113 -23.91 12.07 1.91
C GLU A 113 -23.42 12.68 3.23
N CYS A 114 -22.54 11.98 3.96
CA CYS A 114 -21.91 12.52 5.18
C CYS A 114 -21.10 13.78 4.87
N GLN A 115 -20.23 13.74 3.86
CA GLN A 115 -19.38 14.88 3.49
C GLN A 115 -20.21 16.07 3.01
N GLU A 116 -21.22 15.84 2.18
CA GLU A 116 -22.16 16.86 1.70
C GLU A 116 -22.94 17.50 2.85
N LYS A 117 -23.41 16.70 3.80
CA LYS A 117 -24.12 17.19 4.99
C LYS A 117 -23.23 18.09 5.86
N MET A 118 -21.95 17.75 5.99
CA MET A 118 -20.99 18.56 6.72
C MET A 118 -20.65 19.85 5.97
N GLY A 119 -20.61 19.82 4.63
CA GLY A 119 -20.53 21.01 3.78
C GLY A 119 -19.19 21.74 3.79
N THR A 120 -18.15 21.16 4.39
CA THR A 120 -16.82 21.78 4.54
C THR A 120 -15.72 21.08 3.75
N GLY A 121 -16.00 19.91 3.17
CA GLY A 121 -14.99 19.01 2.59
C GLY A 121 -14.40 18.03 3.58
N TYR A 122 -14.68 18.20 4.87
CA TYR A 122 -14.28 17.23 5.89
C TYR A 122 -15.07 15.93 5.80
N LEU A 123 -14.36 14.81 5.90
CA LEU A 123 -14.95 13.48 6.04
C LEU A 123 -14.10 12.64 7.00
N SER A 124 -14.71 12.20 8.10
CA SER A 124 -14.12 11.25 9.05
C SER A 124 -15.22 10.60 9.90
N ALA A 125 -14.86 9.50 10.57
CA ALA A 125 -15.70 8.85 11.57
C ALA A 125 -15.65 9.54 12.95
N PHE A 126 -14.87 10.63 13.07
CA PHE A 126 -14.72 11.41 14.29
C PHE A 126 -14.77 12.92 14.00
N PRO A 127 -15.06 13.78 15.00
CA PRO A 127 -15.08 15.24 14.82
C PRO A 127 -13.70 15.82 14.52
N SER A 128 -13.67 16.99 13.88
CA SER A 128 -12.42 17.69 13.51
C SER A 128 -11.54 18.10 14.70
N GLU A 129 -12.07 18.09 15.92
CA GLU A 129 -11.36 18.42 17.18
C GLU A 129 -10.11 17.55 17.42
N GLN A 130 -10.07 16.32 16.89
CA GLN A 130 -8.84 15.52 16.94
C GLN A 130 -7.67 16.19 16.21
N PHE A 131 -7.93 16.92 15.12
CA PHE A 131 -6.88 17.67 14.42
C PHE A 131 -6.47 18.91 15.20
N ASP A 132 -7.39 19.56 15.90
CA ASP A 132 -7.06 20.66 16.81
C ASP A 132 -6.07 20.19 17.88
N ARG A 133 -6.23 18.96 18.40
CA ARG A 133 -5.29 18.33 19.33
C ARG A 133 -3.91 18.06 18.71
N VAL A 134 -3.84 17.55 17.48
CA VAL A 134 -2.56 17.39 16.77
C VAL A 134 -1.84 18.72 16.62
N GLU A 135 -2.55 19.74 16.16
CA GLU A 135 -2.02 21.08 15.93
C GLU A 135 -1.64 21.78 17.26
N ALA A 136 -2.31 21.40 18.35
CA ALA A 136 -1.98 21.77 19.73
C ALA A 136 -0.81 20.96 20.32
N ILE A 137 -0.29 19.94 19.63
CA ILE A 137 0.70 18.97 20.14
C ILE A 137 0.19 18.36 21.47
N GLN A 138 -1.05 17.91 21.44
CA GLN A 138 -1.67 17.17 22.54
C GLN A 138 -1.79 15.70 22.13
N PRO A 139 -1.76 14.76 23.11
CA PRO A 139 -1.98 13.36 22.82
C PRO A 139 -3.29 13.17 22.07
N VAL A 140 -3.29 12.40 20.99
CA VAL A 140 -4.47 11.95 20.22
C VAL A 140 -4.01 10.82 19.32
N TRP A 141 -4.83 9.80 19.11
CA TRP A 141 -4.39 8.62 18.37
C TRP A 141 -4.57 8.76 16.85
N ALA A 142 -3.46 9.03 16.16
CA ALA A 142 -3.28 8.84 14.72
C ALA A 142 -4.41 9.34 13.79
N PRO A 143 -4.90 10.59 13.92
CA PRO A 143 -6.00 11.08 13.09
C PRO A 143 -5.60 11.24 11.62
N TYR A 144 -4.38 11.72 11.32
CA TYR A 144 -3.89 11.84 9.94
C TYR A 144 -3.66 10.47 9.28
N TYR A 145 -3.22 9.45 10.02
CA TYR A 145 -3.19 8.06 9.54
C TYR A 145 -4.57 7.58 9.07
N THR A 146 -5.62 7.91 9.83
CA THR A 146 -7.00 7.51 9.54
C THR A 146 -7.50 8.18 8.26
N ILE A 147 -7.29 9.50 8.14
CA ILE A 147 -7.62 10.25 6.93
C ILE A 147 -6.87 9.71 5.71
N HIS A 148 -5.60 9.36 5.86
CA HIS A 148 -4.84 8.74 4.78
C HIS A 148 -5.53 7.45 4.28
N LYS A 149 -6.04 6.57 5.16
CA LYS A 149 -6.75 5.36 4.70
C LYS A 149 -8.03 5.69 3.95
N ILE A 150 -8.79 6.67 4.44
CA ILE A 150 -10.03 7.10 3.80
C ILE A 150 -9.74 7.67 2.40
N MET A 151 -8.77 8.58 2.30
CA MET A 151 -8.38 9.18 1.01
C MET A 151 -7.80 8.15 0.05
N ALA A 152 -6.92 7.26 0.51
CA ALA A 152 -6.35 6.21 -0.34
C ALA A 152 -7.44 5.27 -0.85
N GLY A 153 -8.37 4.88 0.01
CA GLY A 153 -9.52 4.06 -0.35
C GLY A 153 -10.46 4.73 -1.36
N LEU A 154 -10.82 6.00 -1.15
CA LEU A 154 -11.63 6.76 -2.09
C LEU A 154 -10.92 6.94 -3.45
N LEU A 155 -9.61 7.17 -3.43
CA LEU A 155 -8.83 7.27 -4.66
C LEU A 155 -8.77 5.94 -5.40
N ASP A 156 -8.62 4.81 -4.69
CA ASP A 156 -8.67 3.47 -5.28
C ASP A 156 -10.03 3.18 -5.94
N GLN A 157 -11.13 3.61 -5.31
CA GLN A 157 -12.48 3.52 -5.88
C GLN A 157 -12.61 4.26 -7.22
N TYR A 158 -11.87 5.37 -7.38
CA TYR A 158 -11.81 6.07 -8.66
C TYR A 158 -10.88 5.37 -9.65
N THR A 159 -9.64 5.09 -9.25
CA THR A 159 -8.62 4.60 -10.19
C THR A 159 -8.87 3.16 -10.67
N LEU A 160 -9.49 2.33 -9.84
CA LEU A 160 -9.75 0.92 -10.15
C LEU A 160 -11.19 0.68 -10.58
N ALA A 161 -12.16 1.42 -10.03
CA ALA A 161 -13.58 1.19 -10.31
C ALA A 161 -14.29 2.34 -11.03
N GLY A 162 -13.58 3.42 -11.36
CA GLY A 162 -14.13 4.52 -12.14
C GLY A 162 -15.21 5.32 -11.43
N ASN A 163 -15.29 5.29 -10.10
CA ASN A 163 -16.32 6.02 -9.36
C ASN A 163 -16.00 7.54 -9.30
N PRO A 164 -16.74 8.41 -10.02
CA PRO A 164 -16.39 9.83 -10.08
C PRO A 164 -16.69 10.58 -8.77
N LYS A 165 -17.62 10.08 -7.94
CA LYS A 165 -17.91 10.69 -6.63
C LYS A 165 -16.68 10.62 -5.74
N SER A 166 -15.98 9.48 -5.73
CA SER A 166 -14.85 9.29 -4.82
C SER A 166 -13.65 10.18 -5.17
N LEU A 167 -13.43 10.52 -6.45
CA LEU A 167 -12.44 11.53 -6.83
C LEU A 167 -12.82 12.91 -6.27
N ASN A 168 -14.05 13.36 -6.49
CA ASN A 168 -14.53 14.64 -5.97
C ASN A 168 -14.41 14.73 -4.45
N MET A 169 -14.83 13.67 -3.75
CA MET A 169 -14.72 13.57 -2.29
C MET A 169 -13.26 13.71 -1.84
N THR A 170 -12.34 13.00 -2.50
CA THR A 170 -10.90 13.02 -2.17
C THR A 170 -10.32 14.41 -2.39
N THR A 171 -10.59 15.04 -3.53
CA THR A 171 -10.14 16.42 -3.81
C THR A 171 -10.66 17.41 -2.77
N TRP A 172 -11.94 17.31 -2.40
CA TRP A 172 -12.53 18.19 -1.40
C TRP A 172 -11.92 17.99 0.01
N MET A 173 -11.56 16.75 0.36
CA MET A 173 -10.78 16.47 1.58
C MET A 173 -9.39 17.11 1.51
N VAL A 174 -8.71 17.04 0.36
CA VAL A 174 -7.39 17.66 0.17
C VAL A 174 -7.47 19.17 0.37
N ASP A 175 -8.46 19.84 -0.22
CA ASP A 175 -8.65 21.28 -0.04
C ASP A 175 -8.85 21.64 1.44
N TYR A 176 -9.71 20.88 2.15
CA TYR A 176 -9.94 21.08 3.58
C TYR A 176 -8.64 20.96 4.41
N PHE A 177 -7.85 19.90 4.19
CA PHE A 177 -6.62 19.70 4.96
C PHE A 177 -5.49 20.63 4.52
N TYR A 178 -5.45 21.05 3.25
CA TYR A 178 -4.55 22.09 2.77
C TYR A 178 -4.77 23.38 3.55
N ASP A 179 -6.02 23.84 3.65
CA ASP A 179 -6.38 25.04 4.39
C ASP A 179 -6.01 24.94 5.87
N ARG A 180 -6.23 23.77 6.50
CA ARG A 180 -5.79 23.54 7.89
C ARG A 180 -4.28 23.71 8.05
N VAL A 181 -3.48 23.10 7.18
CA VAL A 181 -2.02 23.23 7.22
C VAL A 181 -1.59 24.69 7.02
N GLN A 182 -2.19 25.40 6.04
CA GLN A 182 -1.92 26.82 5.82
C GLN A 182 -2.24 27.67 7.07
N ASN A 183 -3.37 27.39 7.72
CA ASN A 183 -3.80 28.07 8.94
C ASN A 183 -2.84 27.82 10.11
N VAL A 184 -2.36 26.58 10.29
CA VAL A 184 -1.38 26.25 11.35
C VAL A 184 -0.07 27.00 11.11
N ILE A 185 0.43 27.01 9.87
CA ILE A 185 1.69 27.69 9.51
C ILE A 185 1.57 29.19 9.73
N THR A 186 0.44 29.78 9.32
CA THR A 186 0.19 31.22 9.41
C THR A 186 -0.04 31.67 10.84
N LYS A 187 -0.80 30.90 11.63
CA LYS A 187 -1.12 31.22 13.03
C LYS A 187 0.06 30.96 13.98
N TYR A 188 0.84 29.92 13.70
CA TYR A 188 1.97 29.51 14.52
C TYR A 188 3.27 29.68 13.74
N THR A 189 3.80 28.59 13.18
CA THR A 189 5.03 28.58 12.36
C THR A 189 5.09 27.30 11.52
N ILE A 190 6.00 27.25 10.53
CA ILE A 190 6.35 26.00 9.83
C ILE A 190 6.91 24.95 10.82
N GLN A 191 7.72 25.37 11.79
CA GLN A 191 8.25 24.48 12.83
C GLN A 191 7.13 23.85 13.65
N ARG A 192 6.08 24.60 13.99
CA ARG A 192 4.91 24.08 14.71
C ARG A 192 4.21 22.98 13.92
N HIS A 193 4.04 23.17 12.62
CA HIS A 193 3.49 22.13 11.74
C HIS A 193 4.40 20.90 11.74
N TRP A 194 5.72 21.08 11.58
CA TRP A 194 6.68 19.98 11.62
C TRP A 194 6.62 19.19 12.93
N ASP A 195 6.57 19.87 14.07
CA ASP A 195 6.50 19.22 15.39
C ASP A 195 5.21 18.40 15.57
N SER A 196 4.10 18.84 14.96
CA SER A 196 2.82 18.12 14.98
C SER A 196 2.84 16.80 14.18
N LEU A 197 3.80 16.64 13.26
CA LEU A 197 3.98 15.42 12.46
C LEU A 197 4.72 14.29 13.21
N ASN A 198 5.05 14.48 14.50
CA ASN A 198 5.53 13.39 15.35
C ASN A 198 4.42 12.37 15.72
N GLU A 199 3.15 12.72 15.45
CA GLU A 199 2.02 11.79 15.52
C GLU A 199 1.90 10.98 14.22
N GLU A 200 1.37 9.75 14.26
CA GLU A 200 1.31 8.88 13.08
C GLU A 200 0.41 9.48 11.97
N PHE A 201 1.01 9.84 10.83
CA PHE A 201 0.34 10.43 9.67
C PHE A 201 0.19 9.48 8.48
N GLY A 202 0.68 8.23 8.61
CA GLY A 202 0.65 7.23 7.55
C GLY A 202 1.38 7.70 6.27
N GLY A 203 0.85 7.31 5.11
CA GLY A 203 1.35 7.68 3.78
C GLY A 203 0.58 8.85 3.16
N MET A 204 0.28 9.90 3.91
CA MET A 204 -0.45 11.07 3.37
C MET A 204 0.21 11.64 2.11
N ASN A 205 1.55 11.69 2.08
CA ASN A 205 2.28 12.14 0.90
C ASN A 205 2.01 11.26 -0.33
N ASP A 206 1.89 9.94 -0.16
CA ASP A 206 1.63 9.00 -1.26
C ASP A 206 0.28 9.31 -1.93
N VAL A 207 -0.80 9.40 -1.14
CA VAL A 207 -2.12 9.67 -1.70
C VAL A 207 -2.22 11.04 -2.38
N LEU A 208 -1.51 12.06 -1.87
CA LEU A 208 -1.43 13.37 -2.51
C LEU A 208 -0.71 13.32 -3.86
N TYR A 209 0.37 12.53 -3.99
CA TYR A 209 1.04 12.34 -5.28
C TYR A 209 0.18 11.59 -6.28
N ARG A 210 -0.51 10.54 -5.82
CA ARG A 210 -1.43 9.77 -6.65
C ARG A 210 -2.57 10.66 -7.17
N LEU A 211 -3.14 11.51 -6.31
CA LEU A 211 -4.16 12.47 -6.71
C LEU A 211 -3.60 13.50 -7.70
N TYR A 212 -2.44 14.09 -7.41
CA TYR A 212 -1.79 15.05 -8.30
C TYR A 212 -1.57 14.48 -9.71
N ARG A 213 -1.11 13.22 -9.82
CA ARG A 213 -0.95 12.53 -11.12
C ARG A 213 -2.26 12.42 -11.90
N ILE A 214 -3.39 12.37 -11.22
CA ILE A 214 -4.73 12.26 -11.82
C ILE A 214 -5.31 13.63 -12.20
N THR A 215 -5.04 14.66 -11.40
CA THR A 215 -5.71 15.97 -11.51
C THR A 215 -4.86 17.07 -12.15
N ALA A 216 -3.55 16.89 -12.31
CA ALA A 216 -2.68 17.91 -12.87
C ALA A 216 -2.76 17.97 -14.40
N ASP A 217 -3.20 19.10 -14.94
CA ASP A 217 -3.29 19.37 -16.38
C ASP A 217 -2.00 19.95 -17.02
N ASP A 218 -1.07 20.52 -16.23
CA ASP A 218 0.28 20.97 -16.65
C ASP A 218 1.08 21.42 -15.41
N ILE A 219 2.40 21.21 -15.39
CA ILE A 219 3.31 21.51 -14.27
C ILE A 219 4.02 22.87 -14.41
N SER A 220 3.65 23.68 -15.40
CA SER A 220 4.45 24.81 -15.87
C SER A 220 4.56 26.02 -14.92
N ASN A 221 3.77 26.11 -13.83
CA ASN A 221 3.71 27.33 -13.00
C ASN A 221 3.73 27.12 -11.46
N PHE A 222 4.10 25.95 -10.94
CA PHE A 222 4.13 25.73 -9.47
C PHE A 222 5.55 25.80 -8.86
N HIS A 223 5.66 26.53 -7.75
CA HIS A 223 6.89 26.68 -6.97
C HIS A 223 7.13 25.41 -6.13
N ALA A 224 8.05 24.54 -6.59
CA ALA A 224 8.36 23.25 -5.98
C ALA A 224 9.59 23.33 -5.05
N ASN A 225 9.38 23.34 -3.72
CA ASN A 225 10.31 22.91 -2.66
C ASN A 225 9.61 23.12 -1.28
N THR A 226 9.71 22.26 -0.26
CA THR A 226 10.97 21.67 0.26
C THR A 226 10.78 20.36 1.08
N HIS A 227 9.71 19.57 0.94
CA HIS A 227 9.63 18.23 1.60
C HIS A 227 8.96 17.12 0.78
N ILE A 228 8.74 17.36 -0.50
CA ILE A 228 7.98 16.49 -1.41
C ILE A 228 8.45 14.98 -1.43
N PRO A 229 9.71 14.57 -1.59
CA PRO A 229 9.98 13.32 -2.34
C PRO A 229 10.98 12.31 -1.73
N ILE A 230 11.11 12.08 -0.42
CA ILE A 230 12.35 11.39 0.07
C ILE A 230 12.40 9.86 -0.11
N VAL A 231 11.30 9.12 -0.14
CA VAL A 231 11.37 7.64 -0.36
C VAL A 231 10.60 7.22 -1.61
N ILE A 232 9.30 7.54 -1.67
CA ILE A 232 8.47 7.29 -2.86
C ILE A 232 8.81 8.28 -3.97
N GLY A 233 9.00 9.56 -3.63
CA GLY A 233 9.50 10.55 -4.57
C GLY A 233 10.96 10.37 -4.96
N SER A 234 11.77 9.56 -4.25
CA SER A 234 13.13 9.24 -4.67
C SER A 234 13.10 8.15 -5.74
N GLN A 235 12.24 7.15 -5.57
CA GLN A 235 11.95 6.17 -6.59
C GLN A 235 11.33 6.84 -7.83
N LEU A 236 10.29 7.67 -7.66
CA LEU A 236 9.67 8.45 -8.74
C LEU A 236 10.61 9.51 -9.36
N ARG A 237 11.47 10.17 -8.57
CA ARG A 237 12.49 11.10 -9.09
C ARG A 237 13.56 10.34 -9.86
N TYR A 238 13.98 9.15 -9.43
CA TYR A 238 14.85 8.32 -10.24
C TYR A 238 14.19 7.96 -11.57
N GLU A 239 12.92 7.57 -11.53
CA GLU A 239 12.13 7.24 -12.72
C GLU A 239 11.97 8.42 -13.68
N ILE A 240 11.80 9.65 -13.15
CA ILE A 240 11.63 10.87 -13.95
C ILE A 240 12.97 11.52 -14.36
N THR A 241 14.03 11.43 -13.56
CA THR A 241 15.26 12.23 -13.72
C THR A 241 16.56 11.44 -13.83
N GLY A 242 16.56 10.12 -13.58
CA GLY A 242 17.75 9.26 -13.67
C GLY A 242 18.81 9.44 -12.57
N ASP A 243 18.49 10.10 -11.44
CA ASP A 243 19.45 10.47 -10.39
C ASP A 243 19.82 9.27 -9.46
N PRO A 244 21.10 8.86 -9.38
CA PRO A 244 21.54 7.63 -8.69
C PRO A 244 21.52 7.69 -7.15
N ILE A 245 21.36 8.86 -6.52
CA ILE A 245 21.28 8.99 -5.04
C ILE A 245 20.08 8.21 -4.46
N SER A 246 19.05 8.00 -5.27
CA SER A 246 17.76 7.37 -4.94
C SER A 246 17.83 5.86 -4.65
N LYS A 247 18.87 5.18 -5.14
CA LYS A 247 19.03 3.70 -5.05
C LYS A 247 19.31 3.21 -3.62
N PHE A 248 19.71 4.11 -2.72
CA PHE A 248 20.21 3.76 -1.39
C PHE A 248 19.10 3.38 -0.38
N PHE A 249 17.87 3.84 -0.59
CA PHE A 249 16.77 3.65 0.37
C PHE A 249 16.05 2.30 0.27
N VAL A 250 16.17 1.58 -0.86
CA VAL A 250 15.52 0.28 -1.09
C VAL A 250 16.32 -0.90 -0.51
N SER A 251 17.63 -0.72 -0.32
CA SER A 251 18.55 -1.80 0.06
C SER A 251 18.36 -2.36 1.50
N PRO A 252 18.06 -1.56 2.55
CA PRO A 252 18.00 -2.09 3.92
C PRO A 252 16.66 -2.72 4.34
N LEU A 253 15.57 -2.50 3.60
CA LEU A 253 14.21 -2.91 4.00
C LEU A 253 13.75 -4.29 3.49
N LEU A 254 14.60 -5.00 2.74
CA LEU A 254 14.29 -6.34 2.22
C LEU A 254 14.44 -7.48 3.25
N PHE A 255 14.50 -7.16 4.55
CA PHE A 255 14.47 -8.15 5.62
C PHE A 255 13.13 -8.15 6.36
N ASP A 256 12.32 -9.15 6.02
CA ASP A 256 11.36 -9.81 6.89
C ASP A 256 10.32 -8.90 7.59
N THR A 257 9.39 -8.33 6.80
CA THR A 257 8.17 -7.70 7.32
C THR A 257 7.06 -8.73 7.51
N ASN A 258 7.33 -9.78 8.28
CA ASN A 258 6.32 -10.59 8.94
C ASN A 258 6.77 -10.91 10.38
N LEU A 259 6.94 -9.87 11.20
CA LEU A 259 7.18 -10.03 12.62
C LEU A 259 5.89 -10.50 13.32
N SER A 260 5.71 -11.82 13.28
CA SER A 260 4.85 -12.58 14.18
C SER A 260 5.13 -12.19 15.64
N ARG A 261 4.10 -11.73 16.37
CA ARG A 261 4.13 -11.57 17.84
C ARG A 261 4.13 -12.92 18.56
N SER A 262 5.15 -13.76 18.38
CA SER A 262 5.27 -15.04 19.12
C SER A 262 6.73 -15.49 19.30
N ASP A 263 6.94 -16.37 20.28
CA ASP A 263 8.22 -16.88 20.76
C ASP A 263 9.19 -17.31 19.64
N PRO A 264 10.34 -16.63 19.47
CA PRO A 264 11.32 -16.91 18.41
C PRO A 264 12.03 -18.27 18.56
N LYS A 265 11.90 -18.98 19.69
CA LYS A 265 12.59 -20.26 19.94
C LYS A 265 11.83 -21.52 19.47
N ARG A 266 10.64 -21.39 18.85
CA ARG A 266 9.77 -22.54 18.48
C ARG A 266 9.32 -22.58 17.02
N LEU A 267 10.23 -22.30 16.07
CA LEU A 267 9.96 -22.37 14.62
C LEU A 267 9.50 -23.75 14.12
N ALA A 268 9.93 -24.85 14.75
CA ALA A 268 9.53 -26.21 14.36
C ALA A 268 8.02 -26.46 14.48
N SER A 269 7.32 -25.73 15.36
CA SER A 269 5.86 -25.81 15.51
C SER A 269 5.07 -25.07 14.41
N LYS A 270 5.78 -24.33 13.53
CA LYS A 270 5.21 -23.59 12.40
C LYS A 270 5.43 -24.27 11.04
N LEU A 271 5.98 -25.49 11.01
CA LEU A 271 6.02 -26.31 9.81
C LEU A 271 4.60 -26.81 9.51
N SER A 272 3.83 -25.99 8.80
CA SER A 272 2.55 -26.36 8.24
C SER A 272 2.74 -26.82 6.79
N LYS A 273 1.81 -27.61 6.25
CA LYS A 273 1.79 -27.97 4.82
C LYS A 273 1.50 -26.78 3.90
N GLU A 274 1.09 -25.65 4.47
CA GLU A 274 0.95 -24.38 3.78
C GLU A 274 2.20 -23.52 4.04
N THR A 275 3.23 -23.77 3.25
CA THR A 275 4.31 -22.82 3.00
C THR A 275 3.99 -22.13 1.68
N GLY A 276 3.93 -20.81 1.67
CA GLY A 276 3.45 -19.97 0.56
C GLY A 276 4.36 -19.93 -0.67
N GLU A 277 4.70 -21.08 -1.23
CA GLU A 277 5.04 -21.25 -2.65
C GLU A 277 4.58 -22.66 -3.06
N SER A 278 3.61 -22.76 -3.96
CA SER A 278 3.36 -23.98 -4.72
C SER A 278 3.37 -23.59 -6.18
N CYS A 279 4.43 -24.00 -6.87
CA CYS A 279 4.52 -23.94 -8.31
C CYS A 279 3.40 -24.77 -8.91
N THR A 280 2.51 -24.13 -9.67
CA THR A 280 1.79 -24.82 -10.74
C THR A 280 2.19 -24.13 -12.03
N THR A 281 2.75 -24.91 -12.95
CA THR A 281 3.14 -24.47 -14.29
C THR A 281 1.91 -24.52 -15.20
N TYR A 282 1.40 -23.36 -15.61
CA TYR A 282 0.70 -23.21 -16.90
C TYR A 282 0.95 -21.78 -17.43
N ASN A 283 1.72 -21.70 -18.52
CA ASN A 283 1.85 -20.50 -19.34
C ASN A 283 0.78 -20.55 -20.44
N MET A 284 -0.13 -19.58 -20.46
CA MET A 284 -0.99 -19.33 -21.61
C MET A 284 -0.98 -17.82 -21.89
N LEU A 285 0.08 -17.34 -22.55
CA LEU A 285 0.05 -16.02 -23.17
C LEU A 285 -0.59 -16.17 -24.55
N LYS A 286 -1.73 -15.53 -24.75
CA LYS A 286 -2.32 -15.32 -26.07
C LYS A 286 -1.94 -13.92 -26.54
N ASN A 287 -0.92 -13.81 -27.39
CA ASN A 287 -0.58 -12.56 -28.05
C ASN A 287 -0.76 -12.74 -29.56
N GLU A 288 -1.65 -11.95 -30.17
CA GLU A 288 -1.93 -11.97 -31.62
C GLU A 288 -1.29 -10.74 -32.31
N THR A 289 -0.03 -10.44 -31.99
CA THR A 289 0.69 -9.36 -32.66
C THR A 289 1.86 -9.93 -33.46
N SER A 290 1.92 -9.59 -34.76
CA SER A 290 3.01 -10.00 -35.66
C SER A 290 4.31 -9.23 -35.42
N ALA A 291 4.29 -8.20 -34.57
CA ALA A 291 5.47 -7.44 -34.20
C ALA A 291 6.30 -8.24 -33.18
N PRO A 292 7.64 -8.27 -33.32
CA PRO A 292 8.49 -8.96 -32.36
C PRO A 292 8.39 -8.29 -30.99
N SER A 293 8.22 -9.09 -29.94
CA SER A 293 8.23 -8.62 -28.55
C SER A 293 9.10 -9.51 -27.68
N THR A 294 9.59 -8.96 -26.57
CA THR A 294 10.47 -9.65 -25.62
C THR A 294 9.68 -10.11 -24.41
N LEU A 295 9.65 -11.42 -24.17
CA LEU A 295 9.17 -11.97 -22.91
C LEU A 295 10.34 -12.11 -21.92
N ASN A 296 10.18 -11.54 -20.73
CA ASN A 296 11.17 -11.61 -19.66
C ASN A 296 10.67 -12.53 -18.55
N LEU A 297 11.25 -13.72 -18.42
CA LEU A 297 10.89 -14.72 -17.42
C LEU A 297 11.90 -14.66 -16.27
N ARG A 298 11.42 -14.38 -15.05
CA ARG A 298 12.30 -14.29 -13.87
C ARG A 298 12.91 -15.66 -13.57
N ILE A 299 14.23 -15.71 -13.44
CA ILE A 299 14.94 -16.83 -12.80
C ILE A 299 15.16 -16.43 -11.34
N PRO A 300 14.41 -16.98 -10.38
CA PRO A 300 14.54 -16.61 -8.97
C PRO A 300 15.97 -16.80 -8.45
N SER A 301 16.36 -16.00 -7.45
CA SER A 301 17.71 -16.10 -6.86
C SER A 301 17.95 -17.41 -6.12
N TRP A 302 16.89 -18.11 -5.74
CA TRP A 302 16.96 -19.41 -5.07
C TRP A 302 17.22 -20.57 -6.02
N THR A 303 17.06 -20.36 -7.34
CA THR A 303 17.16 -21.41 -8.35
C THR A 303 18.58 -21.96 -8.42
N ASP A 304 18.71 -23.29 -8.48
CA ASP A 304 19.97 -23.98 -8.73
C ASP A 304 20.22 -24.08 -10.24
N SER A 305 21.28 -23.43 -10.71
CA SER A 305 21.63 -23.37 -12.14
C SER A 305 22.00 -24.73 -12.74
N SER A 306 22.36 -25.72 -11.92
CA SER A 306 22.72 -27.06 -12.43
C SER A 306 21.52 -27.93 -12.75
N SER A 307 20.37 -27.63 -12.13
CA SER A 307 19.15 -28.44 -12.23
C SER A 307 17.98 -27.73 -12.91
N ALA A 308 18.01 -26.40 -12.97
CA ALA A 308 17.01 -25.62 -13.68
C ALA A 308 17.08 -25.80 -15.21
N LYS A 309 15.91 -25.87 -15.85
CA LYS A 309 15.80 -26.01 -17.31
C LYS A 309 14.68 -25.14 -17.85
N ALA A 310 14.84 -24.65 -19.07
CA ALA A 310 13.75 -24.07 -19.84
C ALA A 310 13.79 -24.56 -21.29
N SER A 311 12.62 -24.66 -21.91
CA SER A 311 12.49 -24.95 -23.34
C SER A 311 11.42 -24.11 -24.00
N LEU A 312 11.63 -23.77 -25.28
CA LEU A 312 10.63 -23.15 -26.16
C LEU A 312 10.27 -24.17 -27.24
N ASN A 313 9.00 -24.56 -27.30
CA ASN A 313 8.50 -25.56 -28.26
C ASN A 313 9.30 -26.89 -28.25
N GLY A 314 9.86 -27.26 -27.09
CA GLY A 314 10.68 -28.46 -26.90
C GLY A 314 12.19 -28.25 -27.13
N GLU A 315 12.62 -27.11 -27.66
CA GLU A 315 14.03 -26.78 -27.83
C GLU A 315 14.60 -26.17 -26.55
N ASN A 316 15.75 -26.67 -26.09
CA ASN A 316 16.38 -26.22 -24.86
C ASN A 316 16.87 -24.77 -24.98
N LEU A 317 16.60 -23.97 -23.94
CA LEU A 317 17.07 -22.60 -23.80
C LEU A 317 18.24 -22.53 -22.83
N SER A 318 19.21 -21.66 -23.14
CA SER A 318 20.28 -21.32 -22.20
C SER A 318 19.72 -20.40 -21.11
N LEU A 319 19.90 -20.78 -19.85
CA LEU A 319 19.44 -20.00 -18.71
C LEU A 319 20.51 -18.99 -18.24
N PRO A 320 20.12 -17.74 -17.93
CA PRO A 320 21.01 -16.80 -17.27
C PRO A 320 21.25 -17.19 -15.80
N PRO A 321 22.24 -16.59 -15.13
CA PRO A 321 22.47 -16.82 -13.70
C PRO A 321 21.23 -16.50 -12.85
N PRO A 322 20.97 -17.23 -11.75
CA PRO A 322 19.89 -16.94 -10.81
C PRO A 322 19.83 -15.48 -10.36
N GLY A 323 18.62 -14.92 -10.23
CA GLY A 323 18.38 -13.51 -9.92
C GLY A 323 18.23 -12.61 -11.16
N ASN A 324 18.39 -13.15 -12.37
CA ASN A 324 18.23 -12.43 -13.65
C ASN A 324 16.95 -12.85 -14.39
N PHE A 325 16.75 -12.33 -15.60
CA PHE A 325 15.63 -12.67 -16.47
C PHE A 325 16.08 -13.45 -17.71
N LEU A 326 15.44 -14.59 -17.99
CA LEU A 326 15.50 -15.24 -19.29
C LEU A 326 14.68 -14.40 -20.28
N SER A 327 15.35 -13.77 -21.24
CA SER A 327 14.75 -12.86 -22.22
C SER A 327 14.63 -13.54 -23.58
N ILE A 328 13.41 -13.62 -24.12
CA ILE A 328 13.15 -14.25 -25.42
C ILE A 328 12.47 -13.23 -26.33
N THR A 329 13.12 -12.81 -27.41
CA THR A 329 12.59 -11.84 -28.38
C THR A 329 12.20 -12.52 -29.67
N LYS A 330 10.91 -12.49 -30.03
CA LYS A 330 10.41 -13.00 -31.30
C LYS A 330 9.01 -12.48 -31.63
N GLY A 331 8.56 -12.70 -32.87
CA GLY A 331 7.13 -12.61 -33.20
C GLY A 331 6.41 -13.82 -32.62
N TRP A 332 5.55 -13.59 -31.62
CA TRP A 332 4.86 -14.65 -30.91
C TRP A 332 3.66 -15.14 -31.72
N GLY A 333 3.55 -16.47 -31.86
CA GLY A 333 2.42 -17.13 -32.51
C GLY A 333 1.46 -17.75 -31.50
N SER A 334 0.22 -17.98 -31.94
CA SER A 334 -0.72 -18.80 -31.17
C SER A 334 -0.20 -20.24 -31.04
N GLY A 335 -0.26 -20.82 -29.84
CA GLY A 335 0.13 -22.20 -29.58
C GLY A 335 1.60 -22.43 -29.22
N GLU A 336 2.42 -21.38 -29.18
CA GLU A 336 3.80 -21.48 -28.69
C GLU A 336 3.83 -21.79 -27.19
N LYS A 337 4.77 -22.67 -26.79
CA LYS A 337 4.85 -23.18 -25.42
C LYS A 337 6.24 -22.94 -24.85
N ILE A 338 6.29 -22.28 -23.71
CA ILE A 338 7.50 -22.17 -22.89
C ILE A 338 7.31 -23.01 -21.66
N ASN A 339 8.24 -23.95 -21.45
CA ASN A 339 8.29 -24.77 -20.24
C ASN A 339 9.48 -24.31 -19.39
N MET A 340 9.25 -24.17 -18.08
CA MET A 340 10.32 -23.93 -17.10
C MET A 340 10.22 -24.98 -16.00
N GLU A 341 11.36 -25.61 -15.70
CA GLU A 341 11.54 -26.51 -14.58
C GLU A 341 12.53 -25.83 -13.62
N LEU A 342 12.04 -25.38 -12.46
CA LEU A 342 12.82 -24.69 -11.44
C LEU A 342 12.76 -25.50 -10.13
N PRO A 343 13.63 -26.51 -9.94
CA PRO A 343 13.57 -27.38 -8.76
C PRO A 343 13.76 -26.61 -7.45
N MET A 344 12.81 -26.77 -6.53
CA MET A 344 12.91 -26.20 -5.17
C MET A 344 13.70 -27.15 -4.27
N ASN A 345 14.85 -26.70 -3.79
CA ASN A 345 15.70 -27.46 -2.89
C ASN A 345 15.64 -26.90 -1.46
N LEU A 346 15.70 -27.79 -0.46
CA LEU A 346 15.88 -27.38 0.92
C LEU A 346 17.26 -26.73 1.09
N ARG A 347 17.29 -25.59 1.75
CA ARG A 347 18.52 -24.82 2.03
C ARG A 347 18.50 -24.27 3.45
N THR A 348 19.68 -24.11 4.02
CA THR A 348 19.87 -23.39 5.28
C THR A 348 20.45 -22.01 4.98
N GLU A 349 19.82 -20.97 5.51
CA GLU A 349 20.35 -19.61 5.47
C GLU A 349 20.80 -19.21 6.87
N ALA A 350 22.07 -18.82 7.00
CA ALA A 350 22.56 -18.29 8.27
C ALA A 350 21.98 -16.89 8.51
N ILE A 351 21.44 -16.65 9.70
CA ILE A 351 21.05 -15.31 10.13
C ILE A 351 22.30 -14.42 10.05
N LYS A 352 22.25 -13.37 9.22
CA LYS A 352 23.31 -12.35 9.17
C LYS A 352 23.23 -11.49 10.43
N GLY A 353 23.81 -11.99 11.50
CA GLY A 353 23.88 -11.33 12.79
C GLY A 353 24.54 -12.24 13.81
N LYS A 354 25.30 -11.67 14.74
CA LYS A 354 25.68 -12.41 15.94
C LYS A 354 24.40 -12.56 16.78
N LEU A 355 23.91 -13.78 16.95
CA LEU A 355 22.94 -14.08 18.01
C LEU A 355 23.61 -13.72 19.33
N VAL A 356 23.30 -12.55 19.87
CA VAL A 356 23.66 -12.20 21.23
C VAL A 356 22.48 -12.61 22.08
N GLU A 357 22.62 -13.71 22.82
CA GLU A 357 21.71 -14.03 23.91
C GLU A 357 21.79 -12.91 24.94
N PHE A 358 20.81 -12.00 24.93
CA PHE A 358 20.67 -10.98 25.95
C PHE A 358 19.74 -11.51 27.04
N ASP A 359 20.26 -12.40 27.89
CA ASP A 359 19.46 -13.03 28.95
C ASP A 359 19.08 -12.08 30.11
N GLU A 360 19.51 -10.83 30.13
CA GLU A 360 19.10 -9.89 31.18
C GLU A 360 19.00 -8.43 30.67
N PRO A 361 17.78 -7.92 30.36
CA PRO A 361 17.56 -6.52 29.98
C PRO A 361 18.17 -5.50 30.96
N LYS A 362 18.26 -5.84 32.25
CA LYS A 362 18.88 -5.00 33.28
C LYS A 362 20.38 -4.77 33.08
N LYS A 363 21.11 -5.73 32.48
CA LYS A 363 22.54 -5.58 32.19
C LYS A 363 22.81 -4.59 31.06
N LEU A 364 21.89 -4.46 30.09
CA LEU A 364 21.97 -3.47 29.01
C LEU A 364 21.65 -2.05 29.49
N ILE A 365 20.64 -1.91 30.35
CA ILE A 365 20.28 -0.62 30.97
C ILE A 365 21.43 -0.08 31.83
N ASN A 366 22.12 -0.96 32.56
CA ASN A 366 23.17 -0.58 33.51
C ASN A 366 24.58 -0.53 32.90
N LYS A 367 24.75 -0.83 31.60
CA LYS A 367 26.05 -0.74 30.94
C LYS A 367 26.33 0.71 30.54
N GLU A 368 27.20 1.37 31.31
CA GLU A 368 27.67 2.72 31.00
C GLU A 368 28.23 2.81 29.58
N ASN A 369 27.82 3.86 28.85
CA ASN A 369 28.12 4.13 27.45
C ASN A 369 27.55 3.15 26.41
N SER A 370 26.60 2.27 26.78
CA SER A 370 25.86 1.53 25.76
C SER A 370 24.79 2.42 25.10
N LEU A 371 24.69 2.34 23.77
CA LEU A 371 23.70 3.10 23.00
C LEU A 371 22.27 2.83 23.50
N PHE A 372 21.98 1.60 23.91
CA PHE A 372 20.69 1.20 24.48
C PHE A 372 20.44 1.83 25.86
N GLY A 373 21.43 1.84 26.76
CA GLY A 373 21.32 2.51 28.05
C GLY A 373 21.15 4.03 27.92
N MET A 374 21.78 4.64 26.91
CA MET A 374 21.59 6.06 26.57
C MET A 374 20.18 6.34 26.03
N LEU A 375 19.68 5.50 25.11
CA LEU A 375 18.32 5.59 24.57
C LEU A 375 17.25 5.40 25.65
N VAL A 376 17.43 4.44 26.56
CA VAL A 376 16.52 4.22 27.68
C VAL A 376 16.53 5.44 28.62
N LYS A 377 17.71 5.97 28.98
CA LYS A 377 17.79 7.20 29.78
C LYS A 377 17.12 8.39 29.08
N GLU A 378 17.28 8.54 27.77
CA GLU A 378 16.64 9.62 27.01
C GLU A 378 15.12 9.46 26.95
N TYR A 379 14.62 8.23 26.77
CA TYR A 379 13.19 7.93 26.73
C TYR A 379 12.50 8.20 28.08
N TRP A 380 13.14 7.83 29.20
CA TRP A 380 12.61 8.05 30.56
C TRP A 380 12.91 9.44 31.14
N ALA A 381 13.89 10.18 30.63
CA ALA A 381 14.13 11.58 31.03
C ALA A 381 12.99 12.52 30.59
N ARG A 382 12.11 12.08 29.68
CA ARG A 382 10.94 12.84 29.21
C ARG A 382 9.66 12.56 29.99
N THR A 383 9.66 11.60 30.91
CA THR A 383 8.49 11.28 31.76
C THR A 383 8.51 11.96 33.12
N GLU A 384 9.63 12.61 33.50
CA GLU A 384 9.72 13.46 34.69
C GLU A 384 9.80 14.93 34.26
N LYS A 385 8.69 15.49 33.80
CA LYS A 385 8.44 16.94 33.80
C LYS A 385 6.95 17.24 33.85
#